data_AF-A0AAV4R604-F1
#
_entry.id   AF-A0AAV4R604-F1
#
_cell.length_a   1.000
_cell.length_b   1.000
_cell.length_c   1.000
_cell.angle_alpha   90.00
_cell.angle_beta   90.00
_cell.angle_gamma   90.00
#
_symmetry.space_group_name_H-M   'P 1'
#
loop_
_entity.id
_entity.type
_entity.pdbx_description
1 polymer ?
#
loop_
_entity_poly.entity_id
_entity_poly.type
_entity_poly.pdbx_seq_one_letter_code
_entity_poly.pdbx_strand_id
1 'polypeptide(L)'
;MLEIDFNLCCGFPSRTAFKSLLSKIGPQLKCLVILGHKSMPVDVVMKYCSNVVNLDLRCSAIVQGGIETDSNNFRQLEKLMVREMDKESLECLLQNSLNLKELLLVDALCLDDTLLHKIFKKEFSVPTKYHRCE
;
A
#
# COMPACT_ATOMS: atom_id res chain seq x y z
N MET A 1 5.96 -8.61 13.46
CA MET A 1 4.64 -8.55 12.80
C MET A 1 3.71 -7.81 13.76
N LEU A 2 2.85 -6.93 13.23
CA LEU A 2 1.83 -6.25 14.00
C LEU A 2 0.47 -6.43 13.31
N GLU A 3 -0.55 -6.77 14.08
CA GLU A 3 -1.93 -6.80 13.64
C GLU A 3 -2.74 -5.87 14.54
N ILE A 4 -3.56 -5.00 13.92
CA ILE A 4 -4.41 -4.05 14.63
C ILE A 4 -5.84 -4.20 14.12
N ASP A 5 -6.76 -4.48 15.05
CA ASP A 5 -8.19 -4.58 14.76
C ASP A 5 -8.93 -3.33 15.24
N PHE A 6 -9.45 -2.56 14.29
CA PHE A 6 -10.29 -1.38 14.52
C PHE A 6 -11.79 -1.64 14.32
N ASN A 7 -12.23 -2.89 14.10
CA ASN A 7 -13.65 -3.19 13.87
C ASN A 7 -14.53 -2.79 15.07
N LEU A 8 -14.00 -2.89 16.28
CA LEU A 8 -14.69 -2.48 17.52
C LEU A 8 -14.53 -0.99 17.84
N CYS A 9 -13.75 -0.24 17.06
CA CYS A 9 -13.56 1.18 17.31
C CYS A 9 -14.66 2.00 16.62
N CYS A 10 -15.45 2.71 17.42
CA CYS A 10 -16.48 3.65 16.94
C CYS A 10 -15.92 4.80 16.09
N GLY A 11 -14.59 4.94 16.04
CA GLY A 11 -13.82 5.95 15.33
C GLY A 11 -12.48 5.38 14.86
N PHE A 12 -11.85 6.05 13.91
CA PHE A 12 -10.42 5.83 13.71
C PHE A 12 -9.72 6.28 15.02
N PRO A 13 -8.75 5.54 15.58
CA PRO A 13 -8.01 6.02 16.75
C PRO A 13 -7.51 7.43 16.46
N SER A 14 -7.43 8.30 17.49
CA SER A 14 -6.95 9.66 17.28
C SER A 14 -5.69 9.59 16.39
N ARG A 15 -5.69 10.31 15.26
CA ARG A 15 -4.60 10.23 14.28
C ARG A 15 -3.25 10.41 14.97
N THR A 16 -3.22 11.13 16.08
CA THR A 16 -2.07 11.32 16.98
C THR A 16 -1.61 10.05 17.69
N ALA A 17 -2.49 9.26 18.31
CA ALA A 17 -2.11 8.02 18.99
C ALA A 17 -1.58 6.97 17.99
N PHE A 18 -2.25 6.81 16.84
CA PHE A 18 -1.81 5.89 15.80
C PHE A 18 -0.46 6.32 15.21
N LYS A 19 -0.28 7.61 14.89
CA LYS A 19 1.02 8.16 14.46
C LYS A 19 2.11 7.96 15.51
N SER A 20 1.80 8.16 16.79
CA SER A 20 2.75 7.99 17.89
C SER A 20 3.17 6.53 18.08
N LEU A 21 2.25 5.59 17.86
CA LEU A 21 2.57 4.17 17.85
C LEU A 21 3.50 3.85 16.68
N LEU A 22 3.07 4.17 15.46
CA LEU A 22 3.83 3.85 14.26
C LEU A 22 5.21 4.54 14.22
N SER A 23 5.36 5.75 14.76
CA SER A 23 6.67 6.41 14.81
C SER A 23 7.68 5.65 15.69
N LYS A 24 7.22 4.87 16.67
CA LYS A 24 8.09 4.09 17.56
C LYS A 24 8.41 2.71 17.00
N ILE A 25 7.40 2.01 16.49
CA ILE A 25 7.54 0.60 16.09
C ILE A 25 7.61 0.40 14.58
N GLY A 26 7.07 1.33 13.80
CA GLY A 26 6.93 1.24 12.33
C GLY A 26 8.23 0.90 11.60
N PRO A 27 9.39 1.52 11.91
CA PRO A 27 10.64 1.20 11.23
C PRO A 27 11.12 -0.26 11.43
N GLN A 28 10.61 -0.96 12.45
CA GLN A 28 10.97 -2.34 12.77
C GLN A 28 9.95 -3.35 12.21
N LEU A 29 8.80 -2.89 11.70
CA LEU A 29 7.75 -3.76 11.19
C LEU A 29 8.10 -4.29 9.80
N LYS A 30 8.08 -5.62 9.66
CA LYS A 30 8.12 -6.30 8.36
C LYS A 30 6.73 -6.67 7.83
N CYS A 31 5.79 -6.92 8.73
CA CYS A 31 4.42 -7.29 8.40
C CYS A 31 3.47 -6.43 9.22
N LEU A 32 2.51 -5.81 8.55
CA LEU A 32 1.46 -5.00 9.16
C LEU A 32 0.10 -5.42 8.61
N VAL A 33 -0.80 -5.80 9.51
CA VAL A 33 -2.19 -6.13 9.20
C VAL A 33 -3.09 -5.13 9.91
N ILE A 34 -4.01 -4.52 9.17
CA ILE A 34 -4.97 -3.55 9.68
C ILE A 34 -6.37 -4.02 9.28
N LEU A 35 -7.21 -4.25 10.29
CA LEU A 35 -8.62 -4.60 10.12
C LEU A 35 -9.47 -3.38 10.53
N GLY A 36 -10.56 -3.12 9.81
CA GLY A 36 -11.48 -2.06 10.20
C GLY A 36 -12.54 -1.74 9.17
N HIS A 37 -13.58 -1.04 9.61
CA HIS A 37 -14.69 -0.61 8.75
C HIS A 37 -14.51 0.81 8.18
N LYS A 38 -13.53 1.59 8.67
CA LYS A 38 -13.31 2.98 8.26
C LYS A 38 -12.11 3.11 7.35
N SER A 39 -12.13 4.15 6.50
CA SER A 39 -11.03 4.47 5.60
C SER A 39 -9.75 4.79 6.36
N MET A 40 -8.68 4.05 6.06
CA MET A 40 -7.34 4.18 6.64
C MET A 40 -6.48 5.12 5.78
N PRO A 41 -5.91 6.20 6.35
CA PRO A 41 -4.94 7.05 5.67
C PRO A 41 -3.61 6.29 5.50
N VAL A 42 -3.39 5.68 4.34
CA VAL A 42 -2.21 4.84 4.09
C VAL A 42 -0.93 5.67 4.00
N ASP A 43 -1.05 6.97 3.74
CA ASP A 43 0.06 7.92 3.78
C ASP A 43 0.78 7.94 5.12
N VAL A 44 0.04 7.75 6.21
CA VAL A 44 0.61 7.64 7.56
C VAL A 44 1.41 6.34 7.68
N VAL A 45 0.89 5.24 7.16
CA VAL A 45 1.58 3.94 7.18
C VAL A 45 2.87 4.02 6.37
N MET A 46 2.80 4.57 5.15
CA MET A 46 3.96 4.84 4.29
C MET A 46 5.04 5.62 5.01
N LYS A 47 4.66 6.71 5.68
CA LYS A 47 5.61 7.61 6.35
C LYS A 47 6.38 6.93 7.48
N TYR A 48 5.73 6.05 8.25
CA TYR A 48 6.32 5.51 9.48
C TYR A 48 6.79 4.06 9.36
N CYS A 49 6.36 3.33 8.33
CA CYS A 49 6.59 1.88 8.21
C CYS A 49 7.37 1.53 6.93
N SER A 50 8.50 2.20 6.70
CA SER A 50 9.27 2.11 5.45
C SER A 50 9.88 0.74 5.14
N ASN A 51 10.03 -0.11 6.15
CA ASN A 51 10.61 -1.45 6.04
C ASN A 51 9.57 -2.58 5.94
N VAL A 52 8.29 -2.23 5.79
CA VAL A 52 7.23 -3.22 5.64
C VAL A 52 7.39 -3.95 4.32
N VAL A 53 7.35 -5.28 4.41
CA VAL A 53 7.42 -6.24 3.30
C VAL A 53 6.03 -6.75 2.95
N ASN A 54 5.16 -6.92 3.94
CA ASN A 54 3.78 -7.36 3.76
C ASN A 54 2.81 -6.38 4.44
N LEU A 55 1.95 -5.77 3.64
CA LEU A 55 0.90 -4.87 4.09
C LEU A 55 -0.46 -5.45 3.73
N ASP A 56 -1.26 -5.76 4.75
CA ASP A 56 -2.63 -6.27 4.62
C ASP A 56 -3.62 -5.25 5.20
N LEU A 57 -4.35 -4.57 4.32
CA LEU A 57 -5.37 -3.58 4.64
C LEU A 57 -6.76 -4.17 4.38
N ARG A 58 -7.35 -4.79 5.41
CA ARG A 58 -8.73 -5.31 5.36
C ARG A 58 -9.74 -4.24 5.75
N CYS A 59 -9.51 -3.03 5.28
CA CYS A 59 -10.35 -1.86 5.45
C CYS A 59 -10.36 -1.05 4.14
N SER A 60 -11.28 -0.08 4.04
CA SER A 60 -11.14 0.96 3.02
C SER A 60 -9.83 1.71 3.26
N ALA A 61 -9.14 2.12 2.20
CA ALA A 61 -7.83 2.72 2.30
C ALA A 61 -7.68 3.86 1.30
N ILE A 62 -7.18 4.99 1.77
CA ILE A 62 -7.11 6.26 1.03
C ILE A 62 -5.77 6.95 1.27
N VAL A 63 -5.30 7.70 0.28
CA VAL A 63 -4.14 8.60 0.38
C VAL A 63 -4.67 10.02 0.47
N GLN A 64 -4.48 10.68 1.62
CA GLN A 64 -5.14 11.96 1.90
C GLN A 64 -4.38 13.22 1.40
N GLY A 65 -3.31 13.05 0.64
CA GLY A 65 -2.47 14.16 0.16
C GLY A 65 -1.58 14.72 1.28
N GLY A 66 -0.26 14.66 1.08
CA GLY A 66 0.72 15.09 2.08
C GLY A 66 2.00 14.25 2.11
N ILE A 67 2.07 13.19 1.31
CA ILE A 67 3.34 12.53 1.00
C ILE A 67 3.95 13.29 -0.18
N GLU A 68 5.15 13.81 0.01
CA GLU A 68 6.00 14.19 -1.11
C GLU A 68 6.20 12.95 -1.97
N THR A 69 5.67 12.97 -3.19
CA THR A 69 5.72 11.89 -4.19
C THR A 69 7.14 11.38 -4.49
N ASP A 70 8.17 12.08 -3.99
CA ASP A 70 9.58 11.75 -4.16
C ASP A 70 10.12 10.79 -3.08
N SER A 71 9.35 10.56 -2.03
CA SER A 71 9.74 9.69 -0.92
C SER A 71 9.33 8.25 -1.21
N ASN A 72 10.28 7.44 -1.71
CA ASN A 72 10.13 6.02 -1.98
C ASN A 72 9.83 5.20 -0.70
N ASN A 73 8.65 5.40 -0.11
CA ASN A 73 8.35 5.04 1.26
C ASN A 73 7.96 3.57 1.46
N PHE A 74 7.88 2.78 0.39
CA PHE A 74 7.61 1.34 0.43
C PHE A 74 8.57 0.55 -0.47
N ARG A 75 9.87 0.90 -0.46
CA ARG A 75 10.89 0.15 -1.22
C ARG A 75 10.94 -1.33 -0.88
N GLN A 76 10.63 -1.72 0.35
CA GLN A 76 10.70 -3.12 0.77
C GLN A 76 9.37 -3.88 0.57
N LEU A 77 8.30 -3.20 0.14
CA LEU A 77 6.99 -3.82 0.06
C LEU A 77 6.94 -4.80 -1.09
N GLU A 78 6.74 -6.07 -0.77
CA GLU A 78 6.63 -7.17 -1.72
C GLU A 78 5.19 -7.67 -1.86
N LYS A 79 4.37 -7.53 -0.80
CA LYS A 79 2.98 -8.00 -0.79
C LYS A 79 2.06 -6.90 -0.31
N LEU A 80 1.04 -6.60 -1.10
CA LEU A 80 0.00 -5.63 -0.78
C LEU A 80 -1.36 -6.29 -0.95
N MET A 81 -2.11 -6.40 0.15
CA MET A 81 -3.52 -6.74 0.13
C MET A 81 -4.33 -5.51 0.51
N VAL A 82 -5.33 -5.17 -0.30
CA VAL A 82 -6.24 -4.06 -0.05
C VAL A 82 -7.66 -4.52 -0.29
N ARG A 83 -8.53 -4.24 0.67
CA ARG A 83 -9.95 -4.54 0.50
C ARG A 83 -10.62 -3.58 -0.47
N GLU A 84 -10.66 -2.30 -0.13
CA GLU A 84 -11.34 -1.26 -0.90
C GLU A 84 -10.45 -0.02 -0.98
N MET A 85 -10.27 0.55 -2.17
CA MET A 85 -9.42 1.72 -2.38
C MET A 85 -9.80 2.44 -3.67
N ASP A 86 -9.71 3.76 -3.67
CA ASP A 86 -9.92 4.54 -4.88
C ASP A 86 -8.73 4.43 -5.86
N LYS A 87 -8.96 4.77 -7.12
CA LYS A 87 -7.96 4.65 -8.18
C LYS A 87 -6.70 5.46 -7.90
N GLU A 88 -6.82 6.69 -7.41
CA GLU A 88 -5.70 7.60 -7.20
C GLU A 88 -4.79 7.10 -6.07
N SER A 89 -5.40 6.63 -4.99
CA SER A 89 -4.73 6.01 -3.84
C SER A 89 -3.99 4.74 -4.25
N LEU A 90 -4.60 3.88 -5.08
CA LEU A 90 -3.95 2.67 -5.57
C LEU A 90 -2.78 3.01 -6.50
N GLU A 91 -2.95 3.94 -7.42
CA GLU A 91 -1.87 4.41 -8.29
C GLU A 91 -0.69 4.98 -7.48
N CYS A 92 -0.97 5.77 -6.44
CA CYS A 92 0.05 6.31 -5.55
C CYS A 92 0.83 5.20 -4.83
N LEU A 93 0.15 4.18 -4.29
CA LEU A 93 0.82 3.05 -3.65
C LEU A 93 1.66 2.26 -4.63
N LEU A 94 1.13 2.02 -5.83
CA LEU A 94 1.88 1.31 -6.87
C LEU A 94 3.14 2.08 -7.27
N GLN A 95 3.09 3.40 -7.40
CA GLN A 95 4.29 4.21 -7.70
C GLN A 95 5.36 4.11 -6.60
N ASN A 96 4.95 3.96 -5.34
CA ASN A 96 5.85 3.93 -4.18
C ASN A 96 6.37 2.53 -3.79
N SER A 97 5.81 1.47 -4.40
CA SER A 97 6.08 0.08 -4.06
C SER A 97 6.86 -0.61 -5.18
N LEU A 98 8.13 -0.23 -5.37
CA LEU A 98 8.94 -0.66 -6.53
C LEU A 98 9.24 -2.16 -6.57
N ASN A 99 9.25 -2.83 -5.42
CA ASN A 99 9.56 -4.27 -5.30
C ASN A 99 8.31 -5.12 -5.08
N LEU A 100 7.12 -4.59 -5.38
CA LEU A 100 5.86 -5.31 -5.22
C LEU A 100 5.86 -6.54 -6.14
N LYS A 101 5.54 -7.71 -5.56
CA LYS A 101 5.47 -9.02 -6.26
C LYS A 101 4.06 -9.59 -6.22
N GLU A 102 3.26 -9.21 -5.22
CA GLU A 102 1.92 -9.73 -5.02
C GLU A 102 0.96 -8.58 -4.70
N LEU A 103 -0.08 -8.44 -5.50
CA LEU A 103 -1.17 -7.49 -5.32
C LEU A 103 -2.49 -8.24 -5.20
N LEU A 104 -3.15 -8.15 -4.05
CA LEU A 104 -4.45 -8.75 -3.78
C LEU A 104 -5.48 -7.64 -3.59
N LEU A 105 -6.53 -7.65 -4.41
CA LEU A 105 -7.65 -6.72 -4.34
C LEU A 105 -8.93 -7.51 -4.07
N VAL A 106 -9.62 -7.22 -2.96
CA VAL A 106 -10.83 -7.97 -2.56
C VAL A 106 -12.09 -7.34 -3.18
N ASP A 107 -12.27 -6.04 -3.02
CA ASP A 107 -13.39 -5.25 -3.53
C ASP A 107 -12.83 -4.25 -4.57
N ALA A 108 -12.41 -4.77 -5.72
CA ALA A 108 -11.60 -4.09 -6.73
C ALA A 108 -12.36 -3.06 -7.60
N LEU A 109 -13.16 -2.20 -6.97
CA LEU A 109 -14.03 -1.22 -7.64
C LEU A 109 -13.27 -0.16 -8.45
N CYS A 110 -11.99 0.06 -8.15
CA CYS A 110 -11.13 1.03 -8.83
C CYS A 110 -10.44 0.49 -10.10
N LEU A 111 -10.60 -0.81 -10.41
CA LEU A 111 -10.00 -1.40 -11.60
C LEU A 111 -10.76 -0.98 -12.86
N ASP A 112 -10.06 -0.27 -13.73
CA ASP A 112 -10.43 -0.08 -15.13
C ASP A 112 -9.28 -0.56 -16.04
N ASP A 113 -9.54 -0.65 -17.35
CA ASP A 113 -8.56 -1.11 -18.33
C ASP A 113 -7.27 -0.26 -18.31
N THR A 114 -7.39 1.02 -17.97
CA THR A 114 -6.23 1.92 -17.90
C THR A 114 -5.34 1.56 -16.72
N LEU A 115 -5.93 1.28 -15.55
CA LEU A 115 -5.21 0.90 -14.34
C LEU A 115 -4.61 -0.50 -14.46
N LEU A 116 -5.36 -1.45 -15.02
CA LEU A 116 -4.84 -2.80 -15.31
C LEU A 116 -3.63 -2.74 -16.23
N HIS A 117 -3.68 -1.92 -17.29
CA HIS A 117 -2.54 -1.74 -18.18
C HIS A 117 -1.32 -1.14 -17.47
N LYS A 118 -1.52 -0.21 -16.53
CA LYS A 118 -0.45 0.34 -15.69
C LYS A 118 0.18 -0.74 -14.80
N ILE A 119 -0.65 -1.56 -14.15
CA ILE A 119 -0.19 -2.67 -13.29
C ILE A 119 0.64 -3.66 -14.11
N PHE A 120 0.13 -4.11 -15.26
CA PHE A 120 0.87 -5.03 -16.12
C PHE A 120 2.17 -4.42 -16.65
N LYS A 121 2.17 -3.17 -17.11
CA LYS A 121 3.40 -2.51 -17.58
C LYS A 121 4.47 -2.42 -16.50
N LYS A 122 4.08 -2.23 -15.25
CA LYS A 122 5.01 -2.17 -14.11
C LYS A 122 5.69 -3.53 -13.88
N GLU A 123 4.95 -4.63 -14.02
CA GLU A 123 5.48 -6.00 -13.92
C GLU A 123 6.30 -6.41 -15.17
N PHE A 124 6.01 -5.84 -16.34
CA PHE A 124 6.62 -6.24 -17.63
C PHE A 124 7.72 -5.32 -18.17
N SER A 125 8.34 -4.48 -17.35
CA SER A 125 9.70 -3.98 -17.64
C SER A 125 10.77 -5.08 -17.48
N VAL A 126 10.55 -6.22 -18.16
CA VAL A 126 11.59 -7.18 -18.52
C VAL A 126 12.41 -6.53 -19.63
N PRO A 127 13.75 -6.57 -19.62
CA PRO A 127 14.53 -6.11 -20.76
C PRO A 127 14.18 -6.99 -21.96
N THR A 128 13.38 -6.46 -22.88
CA THR A 128 13.17 -7.05 -24.20
C THR A 128 14.48 -6.94 -24.98
N LYS A 129 15.42 -7.83 -24.66
CA LYS A 129 16.41 -8.29 -25.64
C LYS A 129 15.65 -9.15 -26.65
N TYR A 130 15.01 -8.48 -27.61
CA TYR A 130 14.73 -9.12 -28.89
C TYR A 130 16.10 -9.40 -29.53
N HIS A 131 16.63 -10.61 -29.29
CA HIS A 131 17.57 -11.16 -30.25
C HIS A 131 16.76 -11.47 -31.51
N ARG A 132 16.90 -10.62 -32.52
CA ARG A 132 16.70 -11.03 -33.91
C ARG A 132 17.69 -12.18 -34.13
N CYS A 133 17.18 -13.39 -34.28
CA CYS A 133 17.90 -14.37 -35.08
C CYS A 133 17.74 -13.91 -36.53
N GLU A 134 18.88 -13.64 -37.16
CA GLU A 134 19.01 -13.47 -38.61
C GLU A 134 18.66 -14.76 -39.35
#